data_AF-A0A972IL51-F1
#
_entry.id   AF-A0A972IL51-F1
#
_cell.length_a   1.000
_cell.length_b   1.000
_cell.length_c   1.000
_cell.angle_alpha   90.00
_cell.angle_beta   90.00
_cell.angle_gamma   90.00
#
_symmetry.space_group_name_H-M   'P 1'
#
loop_
_entity.id
_entity.type
_entity.pdbx_description
1 polymer ?
#
loop_
_entity_poly.entity_id
_entity_poly.type
_entity_poly.pdbx_seq_one_letter_code
_entity_poly.pdbx_strand_id
1 'polypeptide(L)' 'MPAQFEQHRCRLLRRFNRRLYRDVEAVISLGEVMTQRLAAAGVEAGRLHTVHNWTPGEGVTVHDRPPAKRPEPVALGS' A
#
# COMPACT_ATOMS: atom_id res chain seq x y z
N MET A 1 -27.50 4.58 1.25
CA MET A 1 -27.23 3.42 0.36
C MET A 1 -25.87 3.38 -0.36
N PRO A 2 -24.90 4.33 -0.26
CA PRO A 2 -23.61 4.18 -0.99
C PRO A 2 -22.58 3.26 -0.30
N ALA A 3 -22.54 3.23 1.04
CA ALA A 3 -21.51 2.51 1.80
C ALA A 3 -21.51 0.98 1.60
N GLN A 4 -22.68 0.36 1.38
CA GLN A 4 -22.78 -1.09 1.16
C GLN A 4 -22.21 -1.50 -0.20
N PHE A 5 -22.44 -0.72 -1.27
CA PHE A 5 -21.86 -0.99 -2.59
C PHE A 5 -20.33 -0.86 -2.56
N GLU A 6 -19.82 0.14 -1.84
CA GLU A 6 -18.40 0.38 -1.68
C GLU A 6 -17.71 -0.77 -0.92
N GLN A 7 -18.35 -1.28 0.14
CA GLN A 7 -17.86 -2.44 0.86
C GLN A 7 -17.82 -3.71 0.00
N HIS A 8 -18.81 -3.94 -0.85
CA HIS A 8 -18.82 -5.08 -1.79
C HIS A 8 -17.68 -4.97 -2.80
N ARG A 9 -17.46 -3.79 -3.38
CA ARG A 9 -16.34 -3.52 -4.30
C ARG A 9 -14.99 -3.78 -3.63
N CYS A 10 -14.80 -3.31 -2.39
CA CYS A 10 -13.58 -3.57 -1.62
C CYS A 10 -13.34 -5.06 -1.37
N ARG A 11 -14.39 -5.83 -1.05
CA ARG A 11 -14.28 -7.29 -0.87
C ARG A 11 -13.90 -8.01 -2.16
N LEU A 12 -14.51 -7.61 -3.29
CA LEU A 12 -14.20 -8.16 -4.61
C LEU A 12 -12.75 -7.87 -5.02
N LEU A 13 -12.33 -6.61 -4.91
CA LEU A 13 -10.95 -6.19 -5.19
C LEU A 13 -9.95 -6.93 -4.30
N ARG A 14 -10.25 -7.13 -3.01
CA ARG A 14 -9.39 -7.92 -2.12
C ARG A 14 -9.26 -9.37 -2.60
N ARG A 15 -10.34 -10.00 -3.03
CA ARG A 15 -10.32 -11.38 -3.56
C ARG A 15 -9.53 -11.47 -4.86
N PHE A 16 -9.71 -10.50 -5.75
CA PHE A 16 -8.98 -10.43 -7.01
C PHE A 16 -7.48 -10.25 -6.79
N ASN A 17 -7.08 -9.27 -5.97
CA ASN A 17 -5.67 -9.03 -5.63
C ASN A 17 -5.01 -10.26 -4.99
N ARG A 18 -5.71 -10.95 -4.08
CA ARG A 18 -5.20 -12.20 -3.48
C ARG A 18 -4.93 -13.30 -4.50
N ARG A 19 -5.73 -13.37 -5.57
CA ARG A 19 -5.51 -14.35 -6.64
C ARG A 19 -4.31 -13.94 -7.49
N LEU A 20 -4.25 -12.69 -7.90
CA LEU A 20 -3.10 -12.13 -8.63
C LEU A 20 -1.77 -12.40 -7.92
N TYR A 21 -1.68 -12.12 -6.61
CA TYR A 21 -0.44 -12.32 -5.87
C TYR A 21 0.01 -13.78 -5.76
N ARG A 22 -0.88 -14.76 -5.98
CA ARG A 22 -0.51 -16.19 -6.01
C ARG A 22 0.06 -16.61 -7.36
N ASP A 23 -0.43 -15.98 -8.42
CA ASP A 23 -0.17 -16.40 -9.81
C ASP A 23 1.08 -15.70 -10.40
N VAL A 24 1.61 -14.68 -9.73
CA VAL A 24 2.83 -13.97 -10.16
C VAL A 24 4.11 -14.60 -9.59
N GLU A 25 5.19 -14.47 -10.36
CA GLU A 25 6.53 -14.91 -9.97
C GLU A 25 7.11 -14.05 -8.83
N ALA A 26 6.94 -12.72 -8.93
CA ALA A 26 7.45 -11.76 -7.97
C ALA A 26 6.45 -10.60 -7.74
N VAL A 27 6.48 -10.04 -6.53
CA VAL A 27 5.72 -8.85 -6.14
C VAL A 27 6.70 -7.77 -5.71
N ILE A 28 6.66 -6.63 -6.39
CA ILE A 28 7.46 -5.44 -6.06
C ILE A 28 6.60 -4.47 -5.25
N SER A 29 7.07 -4.15 -4.05
CA SER A 29 6.46 -3.18 -3.14
C SER A 29 7.32 -1.92 -3.07
N LEU A 30 6.68 -0.75 -3.03
CA LEU A 30 7.37 0.54 -3.08
C LEU A 30 7.86 1.08 -1.73
N GLY A 31 7.68 0.31 -0.66
CA GLY A 31 8.10 0.68 0.69
C GLY A 31 7.58 -0.28 1.76
N GLU A 32 8.15 -0.19 2.96
CA GLU A 32 8.00 -1.18 4.03
C GLU A 32 6.54 -1.39 4.48
N VAL A 33 5.75 -0.34 4.57
CA VAL A 33 4.35 -0.42 5.01
C VAL A 33 3.52 -1.29 4.05
N MET A 34 3.73 -1.14 2.73
CA MET A 34 3.02 -1.96 1.76
C MET A 34 3.55 -3.40 1.77
N THR A 35 4.85 -3.59 1.96
CA THR A 35 5.48 -4.90 2.09
C THR A 35 4.86 -5.69 3.24
N GLN A 36 4.74 -5.08 4.42
CA GLN A 36 4.11 -5.71 5.59
C GLN A 36 2.64 -6.08 5.33
N ARG A 37 1.89 -5.21 4.64
CA ARG A 37 0.48 -5.49 4.28
C ARG A 37 0.35 -6.64 3.29
N LEU A 38 1.26 -6.76 2.33
CA LEU A 38 1.30 -7.88 1.37
C LEU A 38 1.67 -9.19 2.06
N ALA A 39 2.67 -9.18 2.95
CA ALA A 39 3.00 -10.33 3.77
C ALA A 39 1.79 -10.79 4.62
N ALA A 40 1.10 -9.86 5.30
CA ALA A 40 -0.12 -10.16 6.05
C ALA A 40 -1.30 -10.63 5.15
N ALA A 41 -1.27 -10.30 3.87
CA ALA A 41 -2.24 -10.80 2.88
C ALA A 41 -1.93 -12.22 2.39
N GLY A 42 -0.77 -12.79 2.75
CA GLY A 42 -0.35 -14.15 2.43
C GLY A 42 0.59 -14.25 1.23
N VAL A 43 1.26 -13.16 0.85
CA VAL A 43 2.33 -13.22 -0.17
C VAL A 43 3.56 -13.89 0.44
N GLU A 44 4.14 -14.86 -0.26
CA GLU A 44 5.34 -15.57 0.18
C GLU A 44 6.54 -14.62 0.27
N ALA A 45 7.29 -14.67 1.38
CA ALA A 45 8.41 -13.78 1.63
C ALA A 45 9.50 -13.85 0.54
N GLY A 46 9.76 -15.05 -0.01
CA GLY A 46 10.74 -15.23 -1.09
C GLY A 46 10.37 -14.58 -2.42
N ARG A 47 9.09 -14.21 -2.61
CA ARG A 47 8.58 -13.53 -3.83
C ARG A 47 8.36 -12.04 -3.62
N LEU A 48 8.53 -11.54 -2.40
CA LEU A 48 8.19 -10.17 -2.04
C LEU A 48 9.46 -9.32 -1.96
N HIS A 49 9.58 -8.34 -2.85
CA HIS A 49 10.74 -7.46 -2.96
C HIS A 49 10.33 -6.03 -2.64
N THR A 50 11.10 -5.35 -1.78
CA THR A 50 10.87 -3.93 -1.49
C THR A 50 11.85 -3.09 -2.30
N VAL A 51 11.33 -2.21 -3.16
CA VAL A 51 12.10 -1.24 -3.93
C VAL A 51 11.56 0.13 -3.58
N HIS A 52 12.32 0.93 -2.85
CA HIS A 52 11.86 2.25 -2.43
C HIS A 52 11.56 3.12 -3.65
N ASN A 53 10.36 3.71 -3.67
CA ASN A 53 10.00 4.64 -4.73
C ASN A 53 10.99 5.79 -4.77
N TRP A 54 11.39 6.21 -5.97
CA TRP A 54 12.23 7.37 -6.18
C TRP A 54 11.66 8.20 -7.32
N THR A 55 11.97 9.50 -7.32
CA THR A 55 11.54 10.44 -8.35
C THR A 55 12.74 11.30 -8.75
N PRO A 56 12.97 11.57 -10.05
CA PRO A 56 13.98 12.54 -10.50
C PRO A 56 13.72 13.92 -9.89
N GLY A 57 14.77 14.56 -9.37
CA GLY A 57 14.64 15.84 -8.66
C GLY A 57 14.16 16.97 -9.57
N GLU A 58 14.43 16.89 -10.87
CA GLU A 58 14.08 17.89 -11.88
C GLU A 58 12.55 18.04 -12.06
N GLY A 59 11.79 16.98 -11.73
CA GLY A 59 10.32 16.98 -11.81
C GLY A 59 9.60 17.26 -10.49
N VAL A 60 10.35 17.48 -9.40
CA VAL A 60 9.78 17.74 -8.07
C VAL A 60 9.74 19.24 -7.81
N THR A 61 8.60 19.86 -8.05
CA THR A 61 8.36 21.25 -7.65
C THR A 61 7.91 21.31 -6.18
N VAL A 62 8.70 21.98 -5.34
CA VAL A 62 8.24 22.41 -4.02
C VAL A 62 7.28 23.57 -4.26
N HIS A 63 6.00 23.28 -4.44
CA HIS A 63 4.98 24.29 -4.18
C HIS A 63 4.98 24.57 -2.67
N ASP A 64 4.74 25.81 -2.27
CA ASP A 64 4.55 26.23 -0.87
C ASP A 64 3.35 25.49 -0.26
N ARG A 65 3.57 24.22 0.07
CA ARG A 65 2.65 23.42 0.83
C ARG A 65 2.79 23.96 2.25
N PRO A 66 1.72 24.49 2.86
CA PRO A 66 1.76 24.80 4.28
C PRO A 66 2.28 23.56 5.01
N PRO A 67 3.16 23.74 6.03
CA PRO A 67 3.87 22.64 6.66
C PRO A 67 2.90 21.51 6.97
N ALA A 68 3.23 20.31 6.49
CA ALA A 68 2.39 19.14 6.71
C ALA A 68 2.12 19.04 8.22
N LYS A 69 0.84 19.07 8.61
CA LYS A 69 0.47 18.82 10.01
C LYS A 69 1.11 17.49 10.39
N ARG A 70 2.01 17.53 11.37
CA ARG A 70 2.61 16.32 11.95
C ARG A 70 1.44 15.41 12.31
N PRO A 71 1.35 14.17 11.79
CA PRO A 71 0.26 13.29 12.16
C PRO A 71 0.26 13.13 13.68
N GLU A 72 -0.90 13.34 14.30
CA GLU A 72 -1.13 13.04 15.72
C GLU A 72 -0.65 11.60 15.99
N PRO A 73 0.03 11.34 17.12
CA PRO A 73 0.41 9.99 17.49
C PRO A 73 -0.82 9.09 17.46
N VAL A 74 -0.85 8.12 16.55
CA VAL A 74 -1.88 7.09 16.56
C VAL A 74 -1.61 6.23 17.80
N ALA A 75 -2.46 6.35 18.81
CA ALA A 75 -2.44 5.46 19.95
C ALA A 75 -2.63 4.02 19.45
N LEU A 76 -1.54 3.25 19.47
CA LEU A 76 -1.61 1.79 19.37
C LEU A 76 -2.24 1.33 20.68
N GLY A 77 -3.56 1.11 20.63
CA GLY A 77 -4.32 0.56 21.75
C GLY A 77 -3.70 -0.75 22.23
N SER A 78 -3.65 -0.89 23.54
CA SER A 78 -3.18 -2.06 24.31
C SER A 78 -3.99 -3.33 24.04
#